data_AF-A0A0C3E3X6-F1
#
_entry.id   AF-A0A0C3E3X6-F1
#
_cell.length_a   1.000
_cell.length_b   1.000
_cell.length_c   1.000
_cell.angle_alpha   90.00
_cell.angle_beta   90.00
_cell.angle_gamma   90.00
#
_symmetry.space_group_name_H-M   'P 1'
#
loop_
_entity.id
_entity.type
_entity.pdbx_description
1 polymer ?
#
loop_
_entity_poly.entity_id
_entity_poly.type
_entity_poly.pdbx_seq_one_letter_code
_entity_poly.pdbx_strand_id
1 'polypeptide(L)'
;MKRCTQTTLDISCRLPPELITLTTVPLPTSYLFHEALSSEDALDESQLQCWESGPPFAQPKPADTVEELQFTTNLTHVFLGQKLRLESQAKAHRKYRYAAGDAEEVITELQTTAARTFREWVQVKNCMAACTVRRHKEMAKTILQWHAWIVYSYYQEVGALERGEDPY
;
A
#
# COMPACT_ATOMS: atom_id res chain seq x y z
N MET A 1 -20.96 10.86 23.07
CA MET A 1 -19.96 10.23 22.18
C MET A 1 -20.28 10.62 20.75
N LYS A 2 -19.55 11.58 20.16
CA LYS A 2 -19.80 12.05 18.78
C LYS A 2 -19.26 11.00 17.81
N ARG A 3 -20.13 10.43 16.97
CA ARG A 3 -19.73 9.61 15.82
C ARG A 3 -19.03 10.52 14.83
N CYS A 4 -17.75 10.28 14.60
CA CYS A 4 -17.02 10.91 13.51
C CYS A 4 -17.42 10.20 12.21
N THR A 5 -18.44 10.72 11.54
CA THR A 5 -18.77 10.36 10.14
C THR A 5 -18.02 11.31 9.22
N GLN A 6 -16.70 11.16 9.14
CA GLN A 6 -15.86 11.92 8.21
C GLN A 6 -15.04 10.95 7.36
N THR A 7 -15.42 10.87 6.09
CA THR A 7 -14.74 10.17 4.98
C THR A 7 -13.46 10.90 4.54
N THR A 8 -13.07 11.94 5.27
CA THR A 8 -11.85 12.72 5.09
C THR A 8 -10.99 12.46 6.31
N LEU A 9 -9.90 11.72 6.13
CA LEU A 9 -8.93 11.54 7.19
C LEU A 9 -8.21 12.89 7.34
N ASP A 10 -8.64 13.67 8.32
CA ASP A 10 -7.76 14.66 8.92
C ASP A 10 -6.61 13.87 9.56
N ILE A 11 -5.38 14.07 9.11
CA ILE A 11 -4.22 13.31 9.59
C ILE A 11 -3.93 13.64 11.07
N SER A 12 -4.61 14.64 11.62
CA SER A 12 -4.77 14.88 13.05
C SER A 12 -5.56 13.78 13.80
N CYS A 13 -6.31 12.93 13.08
CA CYS A 13 -7.16 11.88 13.65
C CYS A 13 -6.41 10.55 13.81
N ARG A 14 -6.67 9.88 14.94
CA ARG A 14 -6.10 8.57 15.29
C ARG A 14 -6.43 7.52 14.22
N LEU A 15 -5.40 6.88 13.65
CA LEU A 15 -5.56 5.78 12.69
C LEU A 15 -6.34 4.60 13.30
N PRO A 16 -7.18 3.89 12.50
CA PRO A 16 -7.90 2.72 12.99
C PRO A 16 -6.96 1.62 13.52
N PRO A 17 -7.27 0.95 14.64
CA PRO A 17 -6.40 -0.08 15.21
C PRO A 17 -6.08 -1.21 14.23
N GLU A 18 -7.05 -1.64 13.43
CA GLU A 18 -6.87 -2.68 12.42
C GLU A 18 -5.87 -2.28 11.32
N LEU A 19 -5.87 -0.99 10.92
CA LEU A 19 -4.89 -0.47 9.98
C LEU A 19 -3.48 -0.59 10.58
N ILE A 20 -3.31 -0.21 11.86
CA ILE A 20 -2.04 -0.34 12.58
C ILE A 20 -1.63 -1.82 12.71
N THR A 21 -2.56 -2.73 13.00
CA THR A 21 -2.25 -4.17 13.07
C THR A 21 -1.73 -4.69 11.72
N LEU A 22 -2.30 -4.26 10.60
CA LEU A 22 -1.84 -4.66 9.27
C LEU A 22 -0.42 -4.19 8.96
N THR A 23 0.07 -3.12 9.61
CA THR A 23 1.46 -2.68 9.40
C THR A 23 2.49 -3.58 10.06
N THR A 24 2.08 -4.39 11.04
CA THR A 24 2.96 -5.34 11.72
C THR A 24 3.13 -6.67 10.97
N VAL A 25 2.36 -6.89 9.91
CA VAL A 25 2.50 -8.09 9.07
C VAL A 25 3.84 -8.00 8.32
N PRO A 26 4.73 -9.00 8.46
CA PRO A 26 6.03 -8.96 7.82
C PRO A 26 5.91 -8.97 6.31
N LEU A 27 6.83 -8.27 5.65
CA LEU A 27 6.98 -8.36 4.20
C LEU A 27 7.53 -9.73 3.81
N PRO A 28 7.24 -10.21 2.59
CA PRO A 28 7.84 -11.43 2.07
C PRO A 28 9.36 -11.32 1.99
N THR A 29 10.05 -12.45 2.14
CA THR A 29 11.52 -12.57 1.99
C THR A 29 11.88 -13.53 0.87
N SER A 30 10.95 -13.76 -0.07
CA SER A 30 11.16 -14.69 -1.18
C SER A 30 12.08 -14.09 -2.25
N TYR A 31 12.70 -14.97 -3.04
CA TYR A 31 13.50 -14.55 -4.20
C TYR A 31 12.74 -13.59 -5.14
N LEU A 32 11.50 -13.92 -5.51
CA LEU A 32 10.68 -13.08 -6.40
C LEU A 32 10.37 -11.69 -5.82
N PHE A 33 10.19 -11.60 -4.50
CA PHE A 33 10.02 -10.30 -3.84
C PHE A 33 11.28 -9.44 -3.99
N HIS A 34 12.45 -10.03 -3.76
CA HIS A 34 13.73 -9.31 -3.86
C HIS A 34 14.06 -8.91 -5.30
N GLU A 35 13.77 -9.77 -6.28
CA GLU A 35 13.93 -9.42 -7.71
C GLU A 35 13.05 -8.22 -8.08
N ALA A 36 11.74 -8.26 -7.77
CA ALA A 36 10.81 -7.16 -8.07
C ALA A 36 11.16 -5.85 -7.33
N LEU A 37 11.71 -5.98 -6.11
CA LEU A 37 12.20 -4.85 -5.33
C LEU A 37 13.46 -4.23 -5.95
N SER A 38 14.31 -5.03 -6.57
CA SER A 38 15.63 -4.59 -7.05
C SER A 38 15.58 -3.87 -8.39
N SER A 39 14.73 -4.32 -9.32
CA SER A 39 14.70 -3.82 -10.69
C SER A 39 13.33 -4.01 -11.33
N GLU A 40 12.97 -3.08 -12.21
CA GLU A 40 11.79 -3.18 -13.09
C GLU A 40 11.98 -4.23 -14.18
N ASP A 41 13.22 -4.41 -14.64
CA ASP A 41 13.54 -5.29 -15.77
C ASP A 41 13.79 -6.74 -15.33
N ALA A 42 13.75 -7.02 -14.02
CA ALA A 42 14.03 -8.36 -13.48
C ALA A 42 12.88 -9.35 -13.72
N LEU A 43 11.64 -8.86 -13.73
CA LEU A 43 10.43 -9.67 -13.84
C LEU A 43 9.43 -9.03 -14.80
N ASP A 44 8.61 -9.85 -15.44
CA ASP A 44 7.44 -9.34 -16.17
C ASP A 44 6.34 -8.95 -15.18
N GLU A 45 6.23 -7.65 -14.94
CA GLU A 45 5.25 -7.03 -14.03
C GLU A 45 3.97 -6.58 -14.75
N SER A 46 3.82 -6.84 -16.07
CA SER A 46 2.72 -6.32 -16.89
C SER A 46 1.32 -6.72 -16.38
N GLN A 47 1.22 -7.88 -15.74
CA GLN A 47 -0.03 -8.37 -15.18
C GLN A 47 -0.41 -7.73 -13.83
N LEU A 48 0.48 -6.95 -13.20
CA LEU A 48 0.19 -6.33 -11.92
C LEU A 48 -0.86 -5.21 -12.02
N GLN A 49 -0.94 -4.55 -13.17
CA GLN A 49 -1.84 -3.41 -13.39
C GLN A 49 -3.32 -3.73 -13.10
N CYS A 50 -3.76 -4.96 -13.40
CA CYS A 50 -5.14 -5.36 -13.17
C CYS A 50 -5.53 -5.46 -11.68
N TRP A 51 -4.55 -5.48 -10.78
CA TRP A 51 -4.76 -5.55 -9.33
C TRP A 51 -4.72 -4.17 -8.67
N GLU A 52 -4.12 -3.17 -9.31
CA GLU A 52 -4.00 -1.81 -8.76
C GLU A 52 -5.35 -1.10 -8.60
N SER A 53 -6.34 -1.47 -9.42
CA SER A 53 -7.69 -0.88 -9.38
C SER A 53 -8.49 -1.30 -8.15
N GLY A 54 -8.00 -2.26 -7.36
CA GLY A 54 -8.74 -2.85 -6.24
C GLY A 54 -9.95 -3.69 -6.69
N PRO A 55 -10.68 -4.30 -5.73
CA PRO A 55 -11.87 -5.08 -6.03
C PRO A 55 -13.07 -4.19 -6.43
N PRO A 56 -13.97 -4.67 -7.32
CA PRO A 56 -13.96 -6.01 -7.92
C PRO A 56 -12.92 -6.16 -9.03
N PHE A 57 -12.08 -7.19 -8.96
CA PHE A 57 -11.08 -7.46 -9.98
C PHE A 57 -11.75 -8.04 -11.23
N ALA A 58 -11.32 -7.56 -12.40
CA ALA A 58 -11.82 -8.04 -13.69
C ALA A 58 -11.29 -9.44 -14.09
N GLN A 59 -10.44 -10.04 -13.25
CA GLN A 59 -9.81 -11.32 -13.55
C GLN A 59 -10.79 -12.48 -13.45
N PRO A 60 -10.71 -13.48 -14.36
CA PRO A 60 -11.54 -14.67 -14.27
C PRO A 60 -11.19 -15.47 -13.04
N LYS A 61 -12.16 -16.24 -12.53
CA LYS A 61 -11.94 -17.18 -11.42
C LYS A 61 -10.91 -18.23 -11.86
N PRO A 62 -9.75 -18.35 -11.19
CA PRO A 62 -8.78 -19.39 -11.48
C PRO A 62 -9.27 -20.77 -11.04
N ALA A 63 -8.66 -21.81 -11.60
CA ALA A 63 -8.84 -23.18 -11.13
C ALA A 63 -8.34 -23.32 -9.69
N ASP A 64 -8.95 -24.21 -8.92
CA ASP A 64 -8.51 -24.50 -7.55
C ASP A 64 -7.44 -25.60 -7.55
N THR A 65 -6.24 -25.25 -8.02
CA THR A 65 -5.08 -26.16 -8.07
C THR A 65 -3.93 -25.67 -7.18
N VAL A 66 -2.96 -26.55 -6.92
CA VAL A 66 -1.77 -26.22 -6.14
C VAL A 66 -0.87 -25.24 -6.89
N GLU A 67 -0.77 -25.39 -8.21
CA GLU A 67 -0.02 -24.49 -9.08
C GLU A 67 -0.62 -23.08 -9.02
N GLU A 68 -1.94 -22.99 -9.03
CA GLU A 68 -2.66 -21.72 -8.92
C GLU A 68 -2.52 -21.05 -7.55
N LEU A 69 -2.43 -21.85 -6.50
CA LEU A 69 -2.11 -21.36 -5.17
C LEU A 69 -0.68 -20.78 -5.12
N GLN A 70 0.30 -21.52 -5.63
CA GLN A 70 1.69 -21.05 -5.67
C GLN A 70 1.85 -19.80 -6.54
N PHE A 71 1.17 -19.77 -7.69
CA PHE A 71 1.14 -18.60 -8.57
C PHE A 71 0.57 -17.38 -7.85
N THR A 72 -0.54 -17.54 -7.12
CA THR A 72 -1.14 -16.47 -6.33
C THR A 72 -0.17 -15.96 -5.25
N THR A 73 0.51 -16.85 -4.54
CA THR A 73 1.52 -16.45 -3.55
C THR A 73 2.65 -15.65 -4.20
N ASN A 74 3.21 -16.17 -5.31
CA ASN A 74 4.26 -15.49 -6.06
C ASN A 74 3.81 -14.10 -6.52
N LEU A 75 2.58 -13.98 -7.03
CA LEU A 75 1.99 -12.71 -7.45
C LEU A 75 1.95 -11.69 -6.32
N THR A 76 1.53 -12.09 -5.11
CA THR A 76 1.53 -11.17 -3.95
C THR A 76 2.94 -10.68 -3.57
N HIS A 77 3.95 -11.54 -3.74
CA HIS A 77 5.34 -11.20 -3.45
C HIS A 77 5.90 -10.21 -4.47
N VAL A 78 5.67 -10.45 -5.77
CA VAL A 78 6.09 -9.53 -6.83
C VAL A 78 5.38 -8.18 -6.67
N PHE A 79 4.07 -8.19 -6.40
CA PHE A 79 3.30 -6.97 -6.15
C PHE A 79 3.89 -6.13 -5.01
N LEU A 80 4.17 -6.73 -3.85
CA LEU A 80 4.75 -6.00 -2.72
C LEU A 80 6.18 -5.52 -3.01
N GLY A 81 6.98 -6.31 -3.73
CA GLY A 81 8.34 -5.92 -4.13
C GLY A 81 8.32 -4.69 -5.03
N GLN A 82 7.52 -4.73 -6.11
CA GLN A 82 7.32 -3.58 -7.01
C GLN A 82 6.83 -2.34 -6.24
N LYS A 83 5.81 -2.49 -5.39
CA LYS A 83 5.26 -1.38 -4.62
C LYS A 83 6.31 -0.75 -3.69
N LEU A 84 7.12 -1.56 -3.03
CA LEU A 84 8.19 -1.06 -2.17
C LEU A 84 9.32 -0.40 -2.97
N ARG A 85 9.64 -0.90 -4.17
CA ARG A 85 10.58 -0.26 -5.10
C ARG A 85 10.12 1.15 -5.48
N LEU A 86 8.86 1.27 -5.93
CA LEU A 86 8.27 2.55 -6.31
C LEU A 86 8.21 3.52 -5.13
N GLU A 87 7.84 3.05 -3.95
CA GLU A 87 7.82 3.89 -2.74
C GLU A 87 9.22 4.34 -2.33
N SER A 88 10.22 3.47 -2.43
CA SER A 88 11.63 3.83 -2.15
C SER A 88 12.12 4.94 -3.06
N GLN A 89 11.76 4.88 -4.35
CA GLN A 89 12.07 5.93 -5.33
C GLN A 89 11.34 7.23 -5.00
N ALA A 90 10.04 7.16 -4.69
CA ALA A 90 9.25 8.32 -4.29
C ALA A 90 9.82 8.97 -3.03
N LYS A 91 10.20 8.18 -2.02
CA LYS A 91 10.84 8.65 -0.79
C LYS A 91 12.18 9.34 -1.06
N ALA A 92 13.01 8.77 -1.92
CA ALA A 92 14.28 9.40 -2.32
C ALA A 92 14.06 10.76 -3.01
N HIS A 93 13.03 10.85 -3.87
CA HIS A 93 12.65 12.11 -4.52
C HIS A 93 12.13 13.15 -3.51
N ARG A 94 11.27 12.74 -2.56
CA ARG A 94 10.79 13.63 -1.50
C ARG A 94 11.93 14.11 -0.60
N LYS A 95 12.88 13.24 -0.25
CA LYS A 95 14.10 13.61 0.50
C LYS A 95 14.89 14.71 -0.22
N TYR A 96 15.08 14.57 -1.53
CA TYR A 96 15.77 15.58 -2.33
C TYR A 96 15.04 16.93 -2.32
N ARG A 97 13.72 16.94 -2.52
CA ARG A 97 12.90 18.16 -2.48
C ARG A 97 12.89 18.82 -1.10
N TYR A 98 12.78 18.01 -0.03
CA TYR A 98 12.87 18.51 1.33
C TYR A 98 14.21 19.22 1.60
N ALA A 99 15.32 18.62 1.19
CA ALA A 99 16.65 19.24 1.31
C ALA A 99 16.81 20.53 0.49
N ALA A 100 16.03 20.71 -0.57
CA ALA A 100 15.98 21.93 -1.38
C ALA A 100 15.12 23.05 -0.77
N GLY A 101 14.41 22.77 0.34
CA GLY A 101 13.55 23.73 1.04
C GLY A 101 12.04 23.58 0.77
N ASP A 102 11.62 22.57 0.00
CA ASP A 102 10.22 22.37 -0.40
C ASP A 102 9.38 21.64 0.66
N ALA A 103 9.62 21.91 1.94
CA ALA A 103 9.02 21.15 3.05
C ALA A 103 7.48 21.20 3.04
N GLU A 104 6.89 22.37 2.79
CA GLU A 104 5.43 22.53 2.75
C GLU A 104 4.77 21.71 1.62
N GLU A 105 5.41 21.66 0.45
CA GLU A 105 4.90 20.87 -0.67
C GLU A 105 5.00 19.37 -0.39
N VAL A 106 6.11 18.92 0.20
CA VAL A 106 6.32 17.53 0.62
C VAL A 106 5.27 17.11 1.65
N ILE A 107 4.99 17.95 2.65
CA ILE A 107 3.93 17.70 3.64
C ILE A 107 2.56 17.59 2.93
N THR A 108 2.23 18.53 2.05
CA THR A 108 0.95 18.53 1.32
C THR A 108 0.78 17.28 0.45
N GLU A 109 1.84 16.85 -0.23
CA GLU A 109 1.87 15.62 -1.03
C GLU A 109 1.61 14.38 -0.18
N LEU A 110 2.34 14.24 0.93
CA LEU A 110 2.20 13.12 1.87
C LEU A 110 0.78 13.07 2.44
N GLN A 111 0.25 14.23 2.86
CA GLN A 111 -1.09 14.32 3.43
C GLN A 111 -2.18 13.95 2.40
N THR A 112 -2.08 14.51 1.20
CA THR A 112 -3.04 14.24 0.11
C THR A 112 -3.01 12.76 -0.28
N THR A 113 -1.81 12.18 -0.38
CA THR A 113 -1.64 10.77 -0.74
C THR A 113 -2.15 9.86 0.37
N ALA A 114 -1.80 10.10 1.63
CA ALA A 114 -2.30 9.33 2.76
C ALA A 114 -3.83 9.36 2.84
N ALA A 115 -4.46 10.52 2.65
CA ALA A 115 -5.92 10.65 2.65
C ALA A 115 -6.57 9.87 1.50
N ARG A 116 -5.97 9.88 0.30
CA ARG A 116 -6.42 9.07 -0.85
C ARG A 116 -6.28 7.58 -0.55
N THR A 117 -5.09 7.13 -0.17
CA THR A 117 -4.79 5.72 0.12
C THR A 117 -5.67 5.18 1.24
N PHE A 118 -6.01 6.01 2.24
CA PHE A 118 -6.96 5.61 3.28
C PHE A 118 -8.37 5.36 2.75
N ARG A 119 -8.88 6.22 1.84
CA ARG A 119 -10.19 5.99 1.20
C ARG A 119 -10.18 4.68 0.41
N GLU A 120 -9.11 4.42 -0.32
CA GLU A 120 -8.92 3.17 -1.06
C GLU A 120 -8.84 1.96 -0.11
N TRP A 121 -8.13 2.08 1.02
CA TRP A 121 -8.11 1.05 2.07
C TRP A 121 -9.51 0.73 2.59
N VAL A 122 -10.31 1.75 2.92
CA VAL A 122 -11.71 1.57 3.36
C VAL A 122 -12.54 0.89 2.26
N GLN A 123 -12.37 1.27 1.01
CA GLN A 123 -13.08 0.67 -0.13
C GLN A 123 -12.74 -0.81 -0.30
N VAL A 124 -11.44 -1.16 -0.34
CA VAL A 124 -11.00 -2.56 -0.48
C VAL A 124 -11.56 -3.39 0.68
N LYS A 125 -11.51 -2.86 1.91
CA LYS A 125 -12.02 -3.51 3.11
C LYS A 125 -13.52 -3.80 3.01
N ASN A 126 -14.32 -2.81 2.60
CA ASN A 126 -15.76 -2.97 2.46
C ASN A 126 -16.13 -4.01 1.39
N CYS A 127 -15.32 -4.11 0.33
CA CYS A 127 -15.51 -5.09 -0.74
C CYS A 127 -15.07 -6.51 -0.38
N MET A 128 -14.26 -6.70 0.66
CA MET A 128 -13.69 -8.01 1.01
C MET A 128 -14.75 -9.10 1.24
N ALA A 129 -15.89 -8.75 1.84
CA ALA A 129 -16.96 -9.71 2.12
C ALA A 129 -17.55 -10.32 0.84
N ALA A 130 -17.49 -9.59 -0.28
CA ALA A 130 -17.95 -10.05 -1.58
C ALA A 130 -16.88 -10.86 -2.36
N CYS A 131 -15.63 -10.88 -1.91
CA CYS A 131 -14.55 -11.63 -2.55
C CYS A 131 -14.65 -13.13 -2.22
N THR A 132 -15.36 -13.88 -3.07
CA THR A 132 -15.51 -15.35 -2.94
C THR A 132 -14.37 -16.13 -3.59
N VAL A 133 -13.68 -15.54 -4.57
CA VAL A 133 -12.55 -16.16 -5.28
C VAL A 133 -11.29 -16.06 -4.43
N ARG A 134 -10.61 -17.19 -4.18
CA ARG A 134 -9.40 -17.27 -3.34
C ARG A 134 -8.32 -16.27 -3.77
N ARG A 135 -7.92 -16.27 -5.05
CA ARG A 135 -6.90 -15.34 -5.57
C ARG A 135 -7.28 -13.88 -5.32
N HIS A 136 -8.53 -13.52 -5.58
CA HIS A 136 -9.02 -12.16 -5.36
C HIS A 136 -8.96 -11.78 -3.89
N LYS A 137 -9.30 -12.72 -2.99
CA LYS A 137 -9.23 -12.49 -1.56
C LYS A 137 -7.79 -12.30 -1.09
N GLU A 138 -6.85 -13.09 -1.57
CA GLU A 138 -5.43 -12.92 -1.23
C GLU A 138 -4.88 -11.59 -1.76
N MET A 139 -5.13 -11.25 -3.03
CA MET A 139 -4.72 -9.96 -3.58
C MET A 139 -5.36 -8.77 -2.85
N ALA A 140 -6.64 -8.85 -2.48
CA ALA A 140 -7.30 -7.81 -1.70
C ALA A 140 -6.66 -7.64 -0.30
N LYS A 141 -6.29 -8.73 0.37
CA LYS A 141 -5.56 -8.66 1.65
C LYS A 141 -4.19 -8.01 1.48
N THR A 142 -3.45 -8.39 0.45
CA THR A 142 -2.13 -7.82 0.14
C THR A 142 -2.24 -6.32 -0.14
N ILE A 143 -3.24 -5.88 -0.90
CA ILE A 143 -3.50 -4.46 -1.16
C ILE A 143 -3.88 -3.72 0.14
N LEU A 144 -4.69 -4.32 1.02
CA LEU A 144 -5.01 -3.73 2.32
C LEU A 144 -3.78 -3.56 3.21
N GLN A 145 -2.91 -4.57 3.25
CA GLN A 145 -1.65 -4.48 3.97
C GLN A 145 -0.79 -3.35 3.42
N TRP A 146 -0.65 -3.26 2.09
CA TRP A 146 0.13 -2.21 1.44
C TRP A 146 -0.43 -0.80 1.73
N HIS A 147 -1.74 -0.60 1.57
CA HIS A 147 -2.37 0.68 1.87
C HIS A 147 -2.22 1.07 3.35
N ALA A 148 -2.34 0.10 4.26
CA ALA A 148 -2.10 0.33 5.68
C ALA A 148 -0.66 0.80 5.95
N TRP A 149 0.33 0.15 5.33
CA TRP A 149 1.74 0.54 5.41
C TRP A 149 1.96 1.98 4.94
N ILE A 150 1.44 2.34 3.77
CA ILE A 150 1.62 3.70 3.22
C ILE A 150 0.95 4.76 4.09
N VAL A 151 -0.32 4.55 4.47
CA VAL A 151 -1.04 5.52 5.32
C VAL A 151 -0.31 5.72 6.64
N TYR A 152 0.15 4.64 7.27
CA TYR A 152 0.88 4.73 8.52
C TYR A 152 2.26 5.38 8.36
N SER A 153 3.04 5.00 7.34
CA SER A 153 4.35 5.59 7.08
C SER A 153 4.24 7.09 6.86
N TYR A 154 3.29 7.53 6.03
CA TYR A 154 3.12 8.96 5.72
C TYR A 154 2.59 9.74 6.91
N TYR A 155 1.72 9.14 7.72
CA TYR A 155 1.30 9.73 9.00
C TYR A 155 2.50 10.00 9.92
N GLN A 156 3.45 9.06 10.01
CA GLN A 156 4.66 9.24 10.81
C GLN A 156 5.60 10.30 10.21
N GLU A 157 5.82 10.27 8.89
CA GLU A 157 6.68 11.24 8.19
C GLU A 157 6.15 12.68 8.33
N VAL A 158 4.85 12.90 8.11
CA VAL A 158 4.20 14.20 8.32
C VAL A 158 4.34 14.66 9.76
N GLY A 159 4.07 13.77 10.72
CA GLY A 159 4.18 14.12 12.14
C GLY A 159 5.60 14.53 12.54
N ALA A 160 6.63 13.89 11.99
CA ALA A 160 8.03 14.28 12.21
C ALA A 160 8.32 15.66 11.60
N LEU A 161 7.92 15.89 10.35
CA LEU A 161 8.10 17.18 9.67
C LEU A 161 7.42 18.35 10.40
N GLU A 162 6.19 18.15 10.88
CA GLU A 162 5.45 19.16 11.65
C GLU A 162 6.12 19.52 12.98
N ARG A 163 6.90 18.60 13.56
CA ARG A 163 7.73 18.86 14.75
C ARG A 163 9.10 19.47 14.43
N GLY A 164 9.43 19.66 13.15
CA GLY A 164 10.75 20.10 12.70
C GLY A 164 11.83 19.01 12.80
N GLU A 165 11.43 17.73 12.90
CA GLU A 165 12.33 16.59 12.86
C GLU A 165 12.61 16.18 11.40
N ASP A 166 13.74 15.52 11.15
CA ASP A 166 14.07 14.94 9.85
C ASP A 166 13.49 13.51 9.74
N PRO A 167 12.54 13.23 8.84
CA PRO A 167 11.96 11.90 8.65
C PRO A 167 12.79 10.98 7.71
N TYR A 168 13.93 11.44 7.19
CA TYR A 168 14.68 10.81 6.10
C TYR A 168 16.06 10.26 6.45
#